data_AF-A0A0G0WLR4-F1
#
_entry.id   AF-A0A0G0WLR4-F1
#
_cell.length_a   1.000
_cell.length_b   1.000
_cell.length_c   1.000
_cell.angle_alpha   90.00
_cell.angle_beta   90.00
_cell.angle_gamma   90.00
#
_symmetry.space_group_name_H-M   'P 1'
#
loop_
_entity.id
_entity.type
_entity.pdbx_description
1 polymer ?
#
loop_
_entity_poly.entity_id
_entity_poly.type
_entity_poly.pdbx_seq_one_letter_code
_entity_poly.pdbx_strand_id
1 'polypeptide(L)' 'MERILTVHDLSCYGTASLGLAIPVLTAMGHEVIALPSVILSSTTDIDNDPIILETTSWMHKVVERWKERNLIFDAIYTG' A
#
# COMPACT_ATOMS: atom_id res chain seq x y z
N MET A 1 -14.13 -5.83 13.02
CA MET A 1 -13.75 -5.32 11.68
C MET A 1 -12.70 -4.29 11.96
N GLU A 2 -11.45 -4.66 11.75
CA GLU A 2 -10.30 -3.81 12.05
C GLU A 2 -9.92 -2.99 10.82
N ARG A 3 -9.45 -1.76 11.03
CA ARG A 3 -8.83 -0.91 10.02
C ARG A 3 -7.32 -1.13 10.00
N ILE A 4 -6.82 -1.67 8.90
CA ILE A 4 -5.42 -2.06 8.75
C ILE A 4 -4.72 -1.10 7.80
N LEU A 5 -3.79 -0.30 8.33
CA LEU A 5 -2.87 0.47 7.50
C LEU A 5 -1.87 -0.48 6.85
N THR A 6 -1.96 -0.61 5.53
CA THR A 6 -1.16 -1.56 4.74
C THR A 6 -0.17 -0.78 3.89
N VAL A 7 1.12 -0.87 4.23
CA VAL A 7 2.23 -0.14 3.61
C VAL A 7 3.12 -1.10 2.83
N HIS A 8 2.91 -1.19 1.52
CA HIS A 8 3.64 -2.07 0.61
C HIS A 8 3.75 -1.40 -0.76
N ASP A 9 4.54 -1.95 -1.69
CA ASP A 9 4.55 -1.48 -3.07
C ASP A 9 3.24 -1.80 -3.81
N LEU A 10 3.00 -1.06 -4.90
CA LEU A 10 1.92 -1.33 -5.85
C LEU A 10 2.50 -1.53 -7.25
N SER A 11 2.45 -2.76 -7.75
CA SER A 11 2.75 -3.08 -9.15
C SER A 11 1.47 -3.06 -10.00
N CYS A 12 1.47 -2.30 -11.10
CA CYS A 12 0.31 -2.19 -12.01
C CYS A 12 0.03 -3.47 -12.81
N TYR A 13 1.07 -4.30 -13.03
CA TYR A 13 0.96 -5.60 -13.67
C TYR A 13 1.73 -6.66 -12.85
N GLY A 14 1.20 -7.87 -12.76
CA GLY A 14 1.69 -8.89 -11.83
C GLY A 14 0.90 -8.92 -10.52
N THR A 15 1.28 -9.83 -9.62
CA THR A 15 0.50 -10.14 -8.40
C THR A 15 1.42 -10.24 -7.20
N ALA A 16 1.54 -9.13 -6.47
CA ALA A 16 2.32 -9.02 -5.25
C ALA A 16 1.76 -7.90 -4.35
N SER A 17 2.26 -7.81 -3.12
CA SER A 17 2.18 -6.59 -2.29
C SER A 17 0.77 -6.03 -2.15
N LEU A 18 0.53 -4.72 -2.40
CA LEU A 18 -0.83 -4.15 -2.28
C LEU A 18 -1.86 -4.84 -3.19
N GLY A 19 -1.45 -5.32 -4.36
CA GLY A 19 -2.32 -6.05 -5.28
C GLY A 19 -2.88 -7.35 -4.69
N LEU A 20 -2.15 -7.99 -3.76
CA LEU A 20 -2.60 -9.17 -3.00
C LEU A 20 -3.20 -8.81 -1.64
N ALA A 21 -2.58 -7.88 -0.91
CA ALA A 21 -2.97 -7.55 0.45
C ALA A 21 -4.39 -6.97 0.51
N ILE A 22 -4.76 -6.11 -0.44
CA ILE A 22 -6.10 -5.51 -0.52
C ILE A 22 -7.20 -6.58 -0.63
N PRO A 23 -7.23 -7.46 -1.64
CA PRO A 23 -8.30 -8.44 -1.77
C PRO A 23 -8.31 -9.48 -0.64
N VAL A 24 -7.14 -9.90 -0.13
CA VAL A 24 -7.06 -10.89 0.97
C VAL A 24 -7.63 -10.31 2.26
N LEU A 25 -7.17 -9.14 2.70
CA LEU A 25 -7.64 -8.51 3.93
C LEU A 25 -9.12 -8.11 3.83
N THR A 26 -9.57 -7.68 2.65
CA THR A 26 -10.99 -7.40 2.40
C THR A 26 -11.84 -8.67 2.52
N ALA A 27 -11.39 -9.79 1.94
CA ALA A 27 -12.08 -11.08 2.06
C ALA A 27 -12.13 -11.60 3.51
N MET A 28 -11.13 -11.25 4.32
CA MET A 28 -11.10 -11.54 5.77
C MET A 28 -12.01 -10.62 6.60
N GLY A 29 -12.67 -9.62 5.99
CA GLY A 29 -13.61 -8.73 6.68
C GLY A 29 -12.94 -7.53 7.38
N HIS A 30 -11.75 -7.12 6.92
CA HIS A 30 -11.04 -5.93 7.41
C HIS A 30 -11.19 -4.75 6.46
N GLU A 31 -11.13 -3.52 6.99
CA GLU A 31 -11.00 -2.30 6.20
C GLU A 31 -9.52 -2.09 5.87
N VAL A 32 -9.17 -2.02 4.58
CA VAL A 32 -7.78 -1.84 4.14
C VAL A 32 -7.51 -0.38 3.83
N ILE A 33 -6.52 0.21 4.51
CA ILE A 33 -6.02 1.55 4.20
C ILE A 33 -4.69 1.38 3.48
N ALA A 34 -4.72 1.43 2.15
CA ALA A 34 -3.55 1.24 1.31
C ALA A 34 -2.66 2.50 1.27
N LEU A 35 -1.37 2.35 1.58
CA LEU A 35 -0.35 3.37 1.41
C LEU A 35 0.81 2.83 0.56
N PRO A 36 0.90 3.16 -0.73
CA PRO A 36 1.95 2.62 -1.60
C PRO A 36 3.33 3.19 -1.22
N SER A 37 4.28 2.32 -0.90
CA SER A 37 5.68 2.68 -0.62
C SER A 37 6.48 3.00 -1.89
N VAL A 38 6.02 2.46 -3.02
CA VAL A 38 6.49 2.74 -4.38
C VAL A 38 5.41 2.26 -5.36
N ILE A 39 5.33 2.85 -6.55
CA ILE A 39 4.47 2.37 -7.64
C ILE A 39 5.34 1.88 -8.79
N LEU A 40 5.09 0.67 -9.29
CA LEU A 40 5.81 0.06 -10.40
C LEU A 40 4.87 -0.23 -11.57
N SER A 41 5.38 -0.19 -12.81
CA SER A 41 4.64 -0.66 -13.99
C SER A 41 4.29 -2.15 -13.92
N SER A 42 5.19 -2.95 -13.34
CA SER A 42 5.09 -4.41 -13.24
C SER A 42 5.92 -4.93 -12.07
N THR A 43 5.61 -6.13 -11.60
CA THR A 43 6.45 -6.82 -10.62
C THR A 43 7.82 -7.18 -11.23
N THR A 44 8.85 -7.23 -10.38
CA THR A 44 10.24 -7.41 -10.82
C THR A 44 10.57 -8.80 -11.33
N ASP A 45 9.71 -9.79 -11.06
CA ASP A 45 9.78 -11.12 -11.65
C ASP A 45 9.31 -11.17 -13.11
N ILE A 46 8.47 -10.19 -13.52
CA ILE A 46 7.94 -10.08 -14.89
C ILE A 46 8.81 -9.15 -15.72
N ASP A 47 9.26 -8.03 -15.14
CA ASP A 47 10.11 -7.04 -15.80
C ASP A 47 11.30 -6.70 -14.89
N ASN A 48 12.51 -6.89 -15.39
CA ASN A 48 13.72 -6.62 -14.61
C ASN A 48 14.07 -5.12 -14.55
N ASP A 49 13.40 -4.27 -15.35
CA ASP A 49 13.58 -2.81 -15.35
C ASP A 49 12.23 -2.07 -15.43
N PRO A 50 11.34 -2.26 -14.43
CA PRO A 50 10.02 -1.65 -14.46
C PRO A 50 10.12 -0.13 -14.32
N ILE A 51 9.14 0.60 -14.85
CA ILE A 51 9.04 2.04 -14.62
C ILE A 51 8.64 2.27 -13.16
N ILE A 52 9.45 3.03 -12.44
CA ILE A 52 9.29 3.30 -11.00
C ILE A 52 8.82 4.73 -10.76
N LEU A 53 7.77 4.88 -9.95
CA LEU A 53 7.36 6.14 -9.34
C LEU A 53 7.65 6.09 -7.84
N GLU A 54 8.65 6.87 -7.42
CA GLU A 54 9.05 7.07 -6.02
C GLU A 54 7.95 7.83 -5.25
N THR A 55 7.60 7.39 -4.05
CA THR A 55 6.49 7.97 -3.28
C THR A 55 6.86 8.49 -1.90
N THR A 56 8.12 8.43 -1.45
CA THR A 56 8.56 8.84 -0.10
C THR A 56 8.07 10.24 0.27
N SER A 57 8.33 11.23 -0.60
CA SER A 57 7.91 12.62 -0.34
C SER A 57 6.38 12.77 -0.31
N TRP A 58 5.66 11.96 -1.08
CA TRP A 58 4.20 11.94 -1.10
C TRP A 58 3.63 11.27 0.16
N MET A 59 4.21 10.15 0.61
CA MET A 59 3.81 9.44 1.83
C MET A 59 3.89 10.35 3.05
N HIS A 60 4.94 11.16 3.18
CA HIS A 60 5.05 12.12 4.28
C HIS A 60 3.86 13.08 4.33
N LYS A 61 3.46 13.64 3.18
CA LYS A 61 2.29 14.54 3.08
C LYS A 61 0.97 13.84 3.41
N VAL A 62 0.83 12.58 2.98
CA VAL A 62 -0.35 11.76 3.28
C VAL A 62 -0.47 11.50 4.78
N VAL A 63 0.62 11.05 5.41
CA VAL A 63 0.66 10.76 6.85
C VAL A 63 0.43 12.03 7.68
N GLU A 64 0.98 13.17 7.27
CA GLU A 64 0.71 14.46 7.91
C GLU A 64 -0.78 14.80 7.86
N ARG A 65 -1.41 14.69 6.69
CA ARG A 65 -2.85 14.90 6.52
C ARG A 65 -3.69 13.93 7.37
N TRP A 66 -3.27 12.68 7.52
CA TRP A 66 -3.95 11.71 8.37
C TRP A 66 -3.84 12.07 9.85
N LYS A 67 -2.69 12.57 10.30
CA LYS A 67 -2.49 13.10 11.65
C LYS A 67 -3.39 14.32 11.92
N GLU A 68 -3.46 15.27 11.00
CA GLU A 68 -4.36 16.44 11.09
C GLU A 68 -5.84 16.04 11.26
N ARG A 69 -6.23 14.92 10.66
CA ARG A 69 -7.59 14.38 10.68
C ARG A 69 -7.84 13.38 11.81
N ASN A 70 -6.85 13.12 12.67
CA ASN A 70 -6.90 12.14 13.75
C ASN A 70 -7.36 10.75 13.27
N LEU A 71 -6.84 10.28 12.13
CA LEU A 71 -7.09 8.90 11.71
C LEU A 71 -6.45 7.93 12.71
N ILE A 72 -7.22 6.93 13.11
CA ILE A 72 -6.78 5.82 13.96
C ILE A 72 -6.84 4.55 13.12
N PHE A 73 -5.83 3.69 13.31
CA PHE A 73 -5.73 2.36 12.71
C PHE A 73 -5.58 1.35 13.84
N ASP A 74 -6.23 0.20 13.70
CA ASP A 74 -6.17 -0.87 14.71
C ASP A 74 -4.89 -1.72 14.55
N ALA A 75 -4.35 -1.77 13.34
CA ALA A 75 -3.10 -2.45 13.02
C ALA A 75 -2.33 -1.76 11.89
N ILE A 76 -1.03 -2.04 11.82
CA ILE A 76 -0.14 -1.67 10.72
C ILE A 76 0.49 -2.94 10.17
N TYR A 77 0.40 -3.12 8.85
CA TYR A 77 1.02 -4.20 8.11
C TYR A 77 1.99 -3.61 7.08
N THR A 78 3.28 -3.93 7.22
CA THR A 78 4.35 -3.43 6.36
C THR A 78 5.05 -4.59 5.67
N GLY A 79 5.48 -4.41 4.43
CA GLY A 79 6.36 -5.35 3.73
C GLY A 79 7.39 -4.67 2.86
#